data_AF-A0A9Q0I1I1-F1
#
_entry.id   AF-A0A9Q0I1I1-F1
#
_cell.length_a   1.000
_cell.length_b   1.000
_cell.length_c   1.000
_cell.angle_alpha   90.00
_cell.angle_beta   90.00
_cell.angle_gamma   90.00
#
_symmetry.space_group_name_H-M   'P 1'
#
loop_
_entity.id
_entity.type
_entity.pdbx_description
1 polymer ?
#
loop_
_entity_poly.entity_id
_entity_poly.type
_entity_poly.pdbx_seq_one_letter_code
_entity_poly.pdbx_strand_id
1 'polypeptide(L)'
;MGSSTVFSGMSNTIQNDIIESIARSIQDETDKDIHISPFIAVQVDDTSDISNKCQLTVIIRYVNEKGSVCERFLGFFDVSLERDAKAVTSVVMRAIGNYSPTNKLICQTYDGASCMSGQHGGVQALVKAHCPNALFIHCYAHKLNLVLAQGTNNIQAAKLFFANLDAFHNFFSRSCKRSALLCEVDGAVRVPGGSAVRWNFKSRAVHAIHEGRVSLCIAFDKIMTEPGWDKETIAQSASLKQKLEDFEFTFLLGVFQFIFGLTEPLFQVLQSKTVDIKKCQDRIMSTLSALKATRTDEAFSRIYDETGTAVGEPVPRRKRRRRGWDDLEQGFNQHQEGDQETLVSFRRLYFQIVDGVVLHMTHRFADMEHLNFFRILEHTSFASFCKPAAFPSSELAQLINTYPFFDQLKLRNELHTLYNNRLFHKPPGQLIELLIEDDLQGTLSE
;
A
#
# COMPACT_ATOMS: atom_id res chain seq x y z
N MET A 1 15.69 25.29 -54.44
CA MET A 1 16.72 25.09 -53.41
C MET A 1 16.47 26.11 -52.30
N GLY A 2 15.98 25.65 -51.15
CA GLY A 2 15.78 26.48 -49.96
C GLY A 2 16.16 25.67 -48.74
N SER A 3 17.47 25.45 -48.56
CA SER A 3 18.01 24.84 -47.35
C SER A 3 17.88 25.88 -46.23
N SER A 4 16.83 25.76 -45.41
CA SER A 4 16.77 26.44 -44.13
C SER A 4 17.89 25.88 -43.25
N THR A 5 18.91 26.71 -42.98
CA THR A 5 20.08 26.38 -42.14
C THR A 5 19.89 26.69 -40.66
N VAL A 6 18.65 26.96 -40.22
CA VAL A 6 18.36 27.24 -38.81
C VAL A 6 17.83 25.96 -38.17
N PHE A 7 18.70 25.26 -37.43
CA PHE A 7 18.29 24.20 -36.51
C PHE A 7 17.39 24.82 -35.43
N SER A 8 16.07 24.74 -35.60
CA SER A 8 15.14 25.16 -34.56
C SER A 8 14.85 23.95 -33.67
N GLY A 9 15.47 23.87 -32.49
CA GLY A 9 15.22 22.82 -31.48
C GLY A 9 13.79 22.79 -30.91
N MET A 10 12.87 23.60 -31.47
CA MET A 10 11.46 23.67 -31.10
C MET A 10 10.53 22.87 -32.03
N SER A 11 11.06 22.22 -33.06
CA SER A 11 10.26 21.31 -33.89
C SER A 11 9.91 20.06 -33.09
N ASN A 12 8.64 19.69 -33.09
CA ASN A 12 8.13 18.45 -32.49
C ASN A 12 8.88 17.21 -33.01
N THR A 13 9.21 17.17 -34.29
CA THR A 13 9.97 16.08 -34.90
C THR A 13 11.37 15.99 -34.31
N ILE A 14 12.10 17.12 -34.26
CA ILE A 14 13.46 17.16 -33.69
C ILE A 14 13.45 16.77 -32.21
N GLN A 15 12.45 17.24 -31.44
CA GLN A 15 12.31 16.87 -30.04
C GLN A 15 12.05 15.37 -29.85
N ASN A 16 11.15 14.80 -30.65
CA ASN A 16 10.85 13.37 -30.60
C ASN A 16 12.06 12.52 -31.03
N ASP A 17 12.79 12.92 -32.08
CA ASP A 17 14.00 12.22 -32.52
C ASP A 17 15.08 12.20 -31.43
N ILE A 18 15.27 13.32 -30.71
CA ILE A 18 16.19 13.40 -29.57
C ILE A 18 15.71 12.49 -28.43
N ILE A 19 14.43 12.54 -28.08
CA ILE A 19 13.84 11.70 -27.03
C ILE A 19 14.02 10.21 -27.38
N GLU A 20 13.75 9.82 -28.61
CA GLU A 20 13.93 8.44 -29.08
C GLU A 20 15.39 8.02 -29.05
N SER A 21 16.32 8.89 -29.48
CA SER A 21 17.75 8.60 -29.43
C SER A 21 18.24 8.37 -27.99
N ILE A 22 17.82 9.23 -27.06
CA ILE A 22 18.12 9.07 -25.63
C ILE A 22 17.49 7.78 -25.09
N ALA A 23 16.23 7.50 -25.44
CA ALA A 23 15.53 6.30 -25.01
C ALA A 23 16.24 5.02 -25.50
N ARG A 24 16.67 4.98 -26.77
CA ARG A 24 17.44 3.86 -27.33
C ARG A 24 18.77 3.68 -26.61
N SER A 25 19.49 4.78 -26.33
CA SER A 25 20.75 4.71 -25.57
C SER A 25 20.55 4.12 -24.17
N ILE A 26 19.48 4.51 -23.47
CA ILE A 26 19.14 3.98 -22.14
C ILE A 26 18.72 2.51 -22.23
N GLN A 27 17.96 2.15 -23.26
CA GLN A 27 17.53 0.77 -23.52
C GLN A 27 18.72 -0.14 -23.81
N ASP A 28 19.66 0.27 -24.66
CA ASP A 28 20.84 -0.52 -24.99
C ASP A 28 21.72 -0.81 -23.76
N GLU A 29 21.88 0.16 -22.86
CA GLU A 29 22.61 -0.02 -21.60
C GLU A 29 21.85 -0.96 -20.66
N THR A 30 20.54 -0.76 -20.53
CA THR A 30 19.66 -1.59 -19.71
C THR A 30 19.63 -3.04 -20.21
N ASP A 31 19.58 -3.24 -21.53
CA ASP A 31 19.57 -4.57 -22.14
C ASP A 31 20.87 -5.30 -21.85
N LYS A 32 22.03 -4.66 -22.01
CA LYS A 32 23.33 -5.26 -21.69
C LYS A 32 23.37 -5.75 -20.24
N ASP A 33 22.98 -4.88 -19.31
CA ASP A 33 22.94 -5.20 -17.88
C ASP A 33 22.03 -6.43 -17.59
N ILE A 34 20.83 -6.46 -18.17
CA ILE A 34 19.87 -7.56 -17.96
C ILE A 34 20.38 -8.87 -18.56
N HIS A 35 21.02 -8.81 -19.73
CA HIS A 35 21.59 -9.99 -20.38
C HIS A 35 22.74 -10.60 -19.56
N ILE A 36 23.53 -9.78 -18.88
CA ILE A 36 24.61 -10.23 -18.00
C ILE A 36 24.07 -10.77 -16.68
N SER A 37 23.03 -10.16 -16.11
CA SER A 37 22.46 -10.60 -14.83
C SER A 37 22.02 -12.07 -14.91
N PRO A 38 22.42 -12.91 -13.93
CA PRO A 38 22.03 -14.33 -13.92
C PRO A 38 20.53 -14.49 -13.67
N PHE A 39 19.94 -13.60 -12.88
CA PHE A 39 18.54 -13.65 -12.49
C PHE A 39 17.83 -12.31 -12.68
N ILE A 40 16.53 -12.40 -12.89
CA ILE A 40 15.64 -11.25 -13.03
C ILE A 40 14.36 -11.47 -12.22
N ALA A 41 13.73 -10.36 -11.84
CA ALA A 41 12.40 -10.32 -11.26
C ALA A 41 11.54 -9.34 -12.05
N VAL A 42 10.23 -9.62 -12.15
CA VAL A 42 9.29 -8.75 -12.84
C VAL A 42 8.26 -8.18 -11.87
N GLN A 43 7.98 -6.89 -11.98
CA GLN A 43 6.90 -6.19 -11.29
C GLN A 43 5.93 -5.67 -12.34
N VAL A 44 4.66 -6.00 -12.22
CA VAL A 44 3.63 -5.54 -13.16
C VAL A 44 2.47 -4.94 -12.38
N ASP A 45 2.08 -3.73 -12.78
CA ASP A 45 0.98 -2.97 -12.20
C ASP A 45 0.02 -2.50 -13.29
N ASP A 46 -1.27 -2.44 -12.95
CA ASP A 46 -2.31 -1.93 -13.83
C ASP A 46 -2.50 -0.43 -13.59
N THR A 47 -2.48 0.36 -14.66
CA THR A 47 -2.78 1.79 -14.60
C THR A 47 -3.79 2.18 -15.69
N SER A 48 -4.48 3.30 -15.48
CA SER A 48 -5.31 3.93 -16.52
C SER A 48 -4.77 5.31 -16.83
N ASP A 49 -4.62 5.63 -18.11
CA ASP A 49 -4.20 6.96 -18.53
C ASP A 49 -5.35 7.99 -18.45
N ILE A 50 -5.05 9.25 -18.73
CA ILE A 50 -6.05 10.34 -18.71
C ILE A 50 -7.18 10.18 -19.75
N SER A 51 -7.00 9.29 -20.73
CA SER A 51 -8.01 8.93 -21.74
C SER A 51 -8.79 7.66 -21.37
N ASN A 52 -8.63 7.16 -20.14
CA ASN A 52 -9.20 5.92 -19.62
C ASN A 52 -8.74 4.65 -20.37
N LYS A 53 -7.59 4.69 -21.03
CA LYS A 53 -6.99 3.47 -21.59
C LYS A 53 -6.29 2.69 -20.50
N CYS A 54 -6.55 1.39 -20.44
CA CYS A 54 -5.90 0.50 -19.48
C CYS A 54 -4.53 0.10 -20.03
N GLN A 55 -3.49 0.29 -19.22
CA GLN A 55 -2.13 -0.02 -19.56
C GLN A 55 -1.49 -0.87 -18.45
N LEU A 56 -0.70 -1.85 -18.85
CA LEU A 56 0.20 -2.57 -17.96
C LEU A 56 1.54 -1.83 -17.92
N THR A 57 1.99 -1.52 -16.72
CA THR A 57 3.37 -1.10 -16.46
C THR A 57 4.21 -2.32 -16.18
N VAL A 58 5.29 -2.52 -16.94
CA VAL A 58 6.25 -3.61 -16.68
C VAL A 58 7.58 -3.01 -16.24
N ILE A 59 8.04 -3.44 -15.06
CA ILE A 59 9.33 -3.08 -14.48
C ILE A 59 10.12 -4.37 -14.28
N ILE A 60 11.38 -4.36 -14.69
CA ILE A 60 12.33 -5.45 -14.43
C ILE A 60 13.29 -5.05 -13.32
N ARG A 61 13.59 -5.99 -12.44
CA ARG A 61 14.54 -5.85 -11.34
C ARG A 61 15.62 -6.90 -11.46
N TYR A 62 16.87 -6.48 -11.34
CA TYR A 62 18.05 -7.35 -11.47
C TYR A 62 19.18 -6.85 -10.58
N VAL A 63 20.27 -7.62 -10.48
CA VAL A 63 21.50 -7.22 -9.80
C VAL A 63 22.55 -7.02 -10.87
N ASN A 64 23.17 -5.84 -10.94
CA ASN A 64 24.21 -5.57 -11.92
C ASN A 64 25.55 -6.21 -11.50
N GLU A 65 26.56 -6.11 -12.37
CA GLU A 65 27.92 -6.65 -12.11
C GLU A 65 28.58 -6.08 -10.85
N LYS A 66 28.12 -4.93 -10.36
CA LYS A 66 28.61 -4.27 -9.13
C LYS A 66 27.86 -4.73 -7.87
N GLY A 67 26.96 -5.71 -7.98
CA GLY A 67 26.17 -6.18 -6.84
C GLY A 67 25.00 -5.25 -6.45
N SER A 68 24.75 -4.20 -7.23
CA SER A 68 23.70 -3.23 -6.94
C SER A 68 22.36 -3.64 -7.54
N VAL A 69 21.31 -3.57 -6.72
CA VAL A 69 19.93 -3.80 -7.18
C VAL A 69 19.51 -2.66 -8.11
N CYS A 70 19.13 -3.03 -9.33
CA CYS A 70 18.66 -2.11 -10.37
C CYS A 70 17.20 -2.41 -10.70
N GLU A 71 16.39 -1.35 -10.79
CA GLU A 71 15.01 -1.40 -11.29
C GLU A 71 14.94 -0.58 -12.58
N ARG A 72 14.35 -1.15 -13.63
CA ARG A 72 14.24 -0.53 -14.95
C ARG A 72 12.82 -0.67 -15.48
N PHE A 73 12.26 0.47 -15.88
CA PHE A 73 10.96 0.53 -16.53
C PHE A 73 11.10 0.10 -17.98
N LEU A 74 10.39 -0.97 -18.38
CA LEU A 74 10.42 -1.48 -19.75
C LEU A 74 9.41 -0.77 -20.65
N GLY A 75 8.26 -0.38 -20.11
CA GLY A 75 7.24 0.31 -20.90
C GLY A 75 5.83 0.23 -20.33
N PHE A 76 4.94 0.97 -20.99
CA PHE A 76 3.50 0.81 -20.88
C PHE A 76 3.02 -0.05 -22.04
N PHE A 77 2.17 -1.03 -21.75
CA PHE A 77 1.61 -1.93 -22.75
C PHE A 77 0.09 -1.83 -22.72
N ASP A 78 -0.51 -1.50 -23.85
CA ASP A 78 -1.96 -1.35 -23.97
C ASP A 78 -2.66 -2.70 -23.79
N VAL A 79 -3.61 -2.75 -22.86
CA VAL A 79 -4.48 -3.90 -22.58
C VAL A 79 -5.95 -3.48 -22.54
N SER A 80 -6.30 -2.38 -23.22
CA SER A 80 -7.66 -1.83 -23.20
C SER A 80 -8.71 -2.79 -23.77
N LEU A 81 -8.33 -3.67 -24.71
CA LEU A 81 -9.24 -4.60 -25.38
C LEU A 81 -9.31 -5.98 -24.71
N GLU A 82 -8.21 -6.46 -24.14
CA GLU A 82 -8.09 -7.81 -23.59
C GLU A 82 -7.38 -7.79 -22.24
N ARG A 83 -8.14 -8.04 -21.16
CA ARG A 83 -7.66 -8.02 -19.77
C ARG A 83 -7.78 -9.37 -19.06
N ASP A 84 -8.02 -10.44 -19.81
CA ASP A 84 -7.98 -11.76 -19.21
C ASP A 84 -6.54 -12.14 -18.87
N ALA A 85 -6.39 -13.15 -18.01
CA ALA A 85 -5.07 -13.57 -17.53
C ALA A 85 -4.15 -14.04 -18.68
N LYS A 86 -4.69 -14.55 -19.79
CA LYS A 86 -3.89 -15.03 -20.93
C LYS A 86 -3.32 -13.87 -21.74
N ALA A 87 -4.14 -12.86 -22.01
CA ALA A 87 -3.72 -11.65 -22.70
C ALA A 87 -2.63 -10.93 -21.90
N VAL A 88 -2.85 -10.72 -20.59
CA VAL A 88 -1.86 -10.10 -19.71
C VAL A 88 -0.57 -10.91 -19.66
N THR A 89 -0.65 -12.24 -19.50
CA THR A 89 0.53 -13.11 -19.52
C THR A 89 1.30 -12.98 -20.84
N SER A 90 0.60 -12.95 -21.97
CA SER A 90 1.22 -12.82 -23.29
C SER A 90 1.96 -11.48 -23.43
N VAL A 91 1.39 -10.40 -22.90
CA VAL A 91 2.04 -9.08 -22.86
C VAL A 91 3.29 -9.11 -21.98
N VAL A 92 3.21 -9.68 -20.78
CA VAL A 92 4.35 -9.80 -19.86
C VAL A 92 5.46 -10.62 -20.49
N MET A 93 5.15 -11.81 -21.02
CA MET A 93 6.13 -12.69 -21.66
C MET A 93 6.75 -12.07 -22.91
N ARG A 94 5.99 -11.28 -23.67
CA ARG A 94 6.53 -10.52 -24.80
C ARG A 94 7.47 -9.42 -24.33
N ALA A 95 7.14 -8.69 -23.26
CA ALA A 95 7.94 -7.61 -22.73
C ALA A 95 9.32 -8.09 -22.22
N ILE A 96 9.37 -9.29 -21.62
CA ILE A 96 10.62 -9.86 -21.08
C ILE A 96 11.25 -10.94 -21.97
N GLY A 97 10.65 -11.26 -23.12
CA GLY A 97 11.00 -12.41 -23.95
C GLY A 97 12.44 -12.40 -24.45
N ASN A 98 12.96 -11.21 -24.77
CA ASN A 98 14.33 -11.02 -25.23
C ASN A 98 15.38 -11.36 -24.17
N TYR A 99 15.00 -11.45 -22.89
CA TYR A 99 15.93 -11.69 -21.77
C TYR A 99 16.00 -13.16 -21.33
N SER A 100 15.50 -14.10 -22.14
CA SER A 100 15.50 -15.54 -21.82
C SER A 100 14.86 -15.87 -20.45
N PRO A 101 13.60 -15.45 -20.21
CA PRO A 101 12.99 -15.44 -18.89
C PRO A 101 12.80 -16.83 -18.27
N THR A 102 12.68 -17.89 -19.08
CA THR A 102 12.40 -19.27 -18.63
C THR A 102 13.28 -19.74 -17.48
N ASN A 103 14.60 -19.45 -17.54
CA ASN A 103 15.56 -19.87 -16.53
C ASN A 103 15.97 -18.72 -15.58
N LYS A 104 15.90 -17.46 -16.06
CA LYS A 104 16.36 -16.29 -15.30
C LYS A 104 15.31 -15.71 -14.36
N LEU A 105 14.02 -15.87 -14.66
CA LEU A 105 12.94 -15.26 -13.89
C LEU A 105 12.72 -16.04 -12.59
N ILE A 106 13.15 -15.45 -11.47
CA ILE A 106 13.04 -16.04 -10.12
C ILE A 106 11.88 -15.45 -9.31
N CYS A 107 11.36 -14.29 -9.71
CA CYS A 107 10.29 -13.63 -8.97
C CYS A 107 9.35 -12.87 -9.90
N GLN A 108 8.07 -12.91 -9.59
CA GLN A 108 7.00 -12.20 -10.28
C GLN A 108 6.11 -11.52 -9.24
N THR A 109 5.86 -10.22 -9.41
CA THR A 109 5.11 -9.41 -8.46
C THR A 109 3.94 -8.71 -9.14
N TYR A 110 2.73 -8.96 -8.65
CA TYR A 110 1.48 -8.38 -9.15
C TYR A 110 0.59 -7.87 -8.01
N ASP A 111 -0.50 -7.19 -8.39
CA ASP A 111 -1.59 -6.88 -7.48
C ASP A 111 -2.42 -8.13 -7.10
N GLY A 112 -3.42 -7.92 -6.25
CA GLY A 112 -4.31 -8.97 -5.75
C GLY A 112 -5.53 -9.24 -6.60
N ALA A 113 -5.64 -8.67 -7.80
CA ALA A 113 -6.78 -8.93 -8.66
C ALA A 113 -6.85 -10.43 -8.99
N SER A 114 -8.06 -10.97 -9.12
CA SER A 114 -8.24 -12.41 -9.39
C SER A 114 -7.58 -12.83 -10.70
N CYS A 115 -7.58 -11.96 -11.72
CA CYS A 115 -6.89 -12.17 -12.99
C CYS A 115 -5.37 -12.26 -12.82
N MET A 116 -4.77 -11.55 -11.87
CA MET A 116 -3.33 -11.53 -11.65
C MET A 116 -2.89 -12.63 -10.69
N SER A 117 -3.55 -12.72 -9.54
CA SER A 117 -3.15 -13.55 -8.39
C SER A 117 -3.79 -14.94 -8.34
N GLY A 118 -4.69 -15.28 -9.27
CA GLY A 118 -5.42 -16.55 -9.27
C GLY A 118 -4.52 -17.80 -9.38
N GLN A 119 -4.75 -18.79 -8.52
CA GLN A 119 -3.90 -20.00 -8.40
C GLN A 119 -3.96 -20.97 -9.59
N HIS A 120 -5.09 -21.05 -10.30
CA HIS A 120 -5.32 -22.05 -11.36
C HIS A 120 -5.56 -21.45 -12.75
N GLY A 121 -5.35 -20.15 -12.90
CA GLY A 121 -5.61 -19.44 -14.16
C GLY A 121 -5.38 -17.94 -14.12
N GLY A 122 -4.80 -17.42 -13.03
CA GLY A 122 -4.31 -16.05 -13.01
C GLY A 122 -2.94 -15.96 -13.68
N VAL A 123 -2.50 -14.73 -13.96
CA VAL A 123 -1.19 -14.43 -14.56
C VAL A 123 -0.07 -15.13 -13.79
N GLN A 124 -0.14 -15.16 -12.45
CA GLN A 124 0.89 -15.81 -11.63
C GLN A 124 1.07 -17.30 -11.94
N ALA A 125 -0.03 -18.02 -12.16
CA ALA A 125 0.01 -19.44 -12.48
C ALA A 125 0.49 -19.67 -13.91
N LEU A 126 0.06 -18.81 -14.85
CA LEU A 126 0.43 -18.91 -16.26
C LEU A 126 1.91 -18.56 -16.49
N VAL A 127 2.42 -17.51 -15.85
CA VAL A 127 3.85 -17.17 -15.89
C VAL A 127 4.67 -18.25 -15.21
N LYS A 128 4.21 -18.79 -14.07
CA LYS A 128 4.91 -19.91 -13.39
C LYS A 128 4.97 -21.18 -14.25
N ALA A 129 3.96 -21.43 -15.09
CA ALA A 129 3.98 -22.53 -16.04
C ALA A 129 5.06 -22.37 -17.13
N HIS A 130 5.38 -21.13 -17.54
CA HIS A 130 6.45 -20.83 -18.51
C HIS A 130 7.82 -20.68 -17.86
N CYS A 131 7.86 -20.14 -16.64
CA CYS A 131 9.06 -19.86 -15.84
C CYS A 131 8.90 -20.55 -14.48
N PRO A 132 9.28 -21.84 -14.35
CA PRO A 132 9.02 -22.64 -13.15
C PRO A 132 9.59 -22.04 -11.86
N ASN A 133 10.70 -21.31 -11.97
CA ASN A 133 11.39 -20.67 -10.86
C ASN A 133 10.75 -19.34 -10.43
N ALA A 134 9.77 -18.80 -11.18
CA ALA A 134 9.18 -17.50 -10.89
C ALA A 134 8.26 -17.56 -9.66
N LEU A 135 8.80 -17.26 -8.48
CA LEU A 135 8.03 -17.16 -7.24
C LEU A 135 7.07 -15.97 -7.30
N PHE A 136 5.79 -16.21 -7.02
CA PHE A 136 4.81 -15.15 -6.96
C PHE A 136 4.82 -14.43 -5.61
N ILE A 137 5.03 -13.12 -5.66
CA ILE A 137 4.91 -12.21 -4.51
C ILE A 137 3.75 -11.26 -4.76
N HIS A 138 2.70 -11.38 -3.96
CA HIS A 138 1.62 -10.41 -4.01
C HIS A 138 2.07 -9.08 -3.39
N CYS A 139 1.84 -7.96 -4.08
CA CYS A 139 2.20 -6.61 -3.63
C CYS A 139 1.69 -6.34 -2.20
N TYR A 140 2.60 -6.13 -1.23
CA TYR A 140 2.23 -5.94 0.17
C TYR A 140 1.56 -4.60 0.44
N ALA A 141 1.95 -3.54 -0.27
CA ALA A 141 1.24 -2.26 -0.20
C ALA A 141 -0.23 -2.43 -0.65
N HIS A 142 -0.47 -3.22 -1.70
CA HIS A 142 -1.83 -3.56 -2.12
C HIS A 142 -2.54 -4.46 -1.09
N LYS A 143 -1.87 -5.46 -0.50
CA LYS A 143 -2.45 -6.27 0.59
C LYS A 143 -2.92 -5.39 1.74
N LEU A 144 -2.10 -4.45 2.19
CA LEU A 144 -2.44 -3.54 3.29
C LEU A 144 -3.61 -2.62 2.92
N ASN A 145 -3.67 -2.12 1.69
CA ASN A 145 -4.84 -1.38 1.20
C ASN A 145 -6.12 -2.24 1.28
N LEU A 146 -6.04 -3.51 0.86
CA LEU A 146 -7.18 -4.44 0.94
C LEU A 146 -7.59 -4.77 2.37
N VAL A 147 -6.64 -4.88 3.31
CA VAL A 147 -6.91 -5.09 4.73
C VAL A 147 -7.84 -3.98 5.25
N LEU A 148 -7.48 -2.74 4.99
CA LEU A 148 -8.23 -1.60 5.50
C LEU A 148 -9.57 -1.44 4.77
N ALA A 149 -9.58 -1.58 3.43
CA ALA A 149 -10.80 -1.48 2.64
C ALA A 149 -11.84 -2.55 3.00
N GLN A 150 -11.41 -3.81 3.11
CA GLN A 150 -12.31 -4.93 3.35
C GLN A 150 -12.62 -5.14 4.83
N GLY A 151 -11.68 -4.80 5.72
CA GLY A 151 -11.88 -4.87 7.17
C GLY A 151 -13.05 -4.03 7.66
N THR A 152 -13.41 -2.97 6.92
CA THR A 152 -14.54 -2.10 7.25
C THR A 152 -15.73 -2.25 6.29
N ASN A 153 -15.65 -3.14 5.29
CA ASN A 153 -16.66 -3.24 4.23
C ASN A 153 -18.00 -3.86 4.69
N ASN A 154 -18.06 -4.46 5.88
CA ASN A 154 -19.33 -4.93 6.44
C ASN A 154 -19.93 -3.94 7.44
N ILE A 155 -19.28 -2.78 7.65
CA ILE A 155 -19.67 -1.78 8.64
C ILE A 155 -20.31 -0.60 7.91
N GLN A 156 -21.64 -0.50 7.98
CA GLN A 156 -22.38 0.53 7.26
C GLN A 156 -21.96 1.96 7.64
N ALA A 157 -21.69 2.20 8.93
CA ALA A 157 -21.23 3.50 9.41
C ALA A 157 -19.87 3.89 8.79
N ALA A 158 -18.92 2.95 8.68
CA ALA A 158 -17.64 3.18 8.02
C ALA A 158 -17.79 3.47 6.52
N LYS A 159 -18.70 2.77 5.81
CA LYS A 159 -18.99 3.07 4.39
C LYS A 159 -19.50 4.49 4.20
N LEU A 160 -20.47 4.90 5.02
CA LEU A 160 -21.03 6.25 4.96
C LEU A 160 -19.98 7.29 5.31
N PHE A 161 -19.14 7.03 6.31
CA PHE A 161 -18.02 7.88 6.67
C PHE A 161 -17.06 8.11 5.49
N PHE A 162 -16.60 7.05 4.82
CA PHE A 162 -15.69 7.19 3.68
C PHE A 162 -16.33 7.87 2.46
N ALA A 163 -17.63 7.67 2.23
CA ALA A 163 -18.36 8.39 1.19
C ALA A 163 -18.46 9.90 1.51
N ASN A 164 -18.69 10.25 2.78
CA ASN A 164 -18.72 11.64 3.23
C ASN A 164 -17.33 12.30 3.18
N LEU A 165 -16.27 11.56 3.49
CA LEU A 165 -14.88 12.02 3.36
C LEU A 165 -14.55 12.50 1.94
N ASP A 166 -14.95 11.73 0.93
CA ASP A 166 -14.69 12.08 -0.48
C ASP A 166 -15.45 13.37 -0.89
N ALA A 167 -16.55 13.72 -0.21
CA ALA A 167 -17.30 14.95 -0.46
C ALA A 167 -16.51 16.22 -0.08
N PHE A 168 -15.69 16.19 0.98
CA PHE A 168 -14.84 17.33 1.35
C PHE A 168 -13.81 17.64 0.27
N HIS A 169 -13.14 16.62 -0.25
CA HIS A 169 -12.20 16.81 -1.36
C HIS A 169 -12.91 17.39 -2.59
N ASN A 170 -14.02 16.77 -3.01
CA ASN A 170 -14.78 17.20 -4.19
C ASN A 170 -15.27 18.65 -4.07
N PHE A 171 -15.59 19.10 -2.86
CA PHE A 171 -15.99 20.48 -2.62
C PHE A 171 -14.84 21.47 -2.90
N PHE A 172 -13.65 21.24 -2.35
CA PHE A 172 -12.53 22.18 -2.54
C PHE A 172 -11.88 22.06 -3.92
N SER A 173 -11.75 20.84 -4.47
CA SER A 173 -11.06 20.61 -5.76
C SER A 173 -11.79 21.19 -6.97
N ARG A 174 -13.11 21.38 -6.87
CA ARG A 174 -13.95 21.94 -7.94
C ARG A 174 -13.96 23.47 -8.00
N SER A 175 -13.21 24.17 -7.16
CA SER A 175 -13.15 25.63 -7.22
C SER A 175 -11.86 26.20 -6.60
N CYS A 176 -11.15 26.96 -7.42
CA CYS A 176 -10.00 27.76 -6.97
C CYS A 176 -10.41 28.76 -5.87
N LYS A 177 -11.61 29.35 -5.95
CA LYS A 177 -12.12 30.30 -4.95
C LYS A 177 -12.31 29.63 -3.58
N ARG A 178 -12.93 28.44 -3.55
CA ARG A 178 -13.12 27.66 -2.31
C ARG A 178 -11.77 27.23 -1.71
N SER A 179 -10.85 26.75 -2.56
CA SER A 179 -9.51 26.36 -2.13
C SER A 179 -8.67 27.54 -1.61
N ALA A 180 -8.80 28.71 -2.23
CA ALA A 180 -8.11 29.93 -1.79
C ALA A 180 -8.61 30.40 -0.42
N LEU A 181 -9.93 30.38 -0.19
CA LEU A 181 -10.51 30.71 1.11
C LEU A 181 -10.00 29.77 2.21
N LEU A 182 -9.99 28.46 1.96
CA LEU A 182 -9.45 27.50 2.94
C LEU A 182 -7.98 27.80 3.26
N CYS A 183 -7.18 28.13 2.25
CA CYS A 183 -5.78 28.51 2.42
C CYS A 183 -5.60 29.84 3.18
N GLU A 184 -6.55 30.77 3.08
CA GLU A 184 -6.58 32.01 3.85
C GLU A 184 -6.91 31.75 5.33
N VAL A 185 -7.86 30.84 5.59
CA VAL A 185 -8.21 30.42 6.96
C VAL A 185 -7.06 29.64 7.59
N ASP A 186 -6.49 28.69 6.85
CA ASP A 186 -5.37 27.87 7.29
C ASP A 186 -4.59 27.31 6.09
N GLY A 187 -3.41 27.88 5.85
CA GLY A 187 -2.54 27.49 4.74
C GLY A 187 -1.99 26.05 4.83
N ALA A 188 -2.03 25.44 6.02
CA ALA A 188 -1.59 24.06 6.23
C ALA A 188 -2.65 23.02 5.84
N VAL A 189 -3.94 23.39 5.84
CA VAL A 189 -5.03 22.45 5.56
C VAL A 189 -5.22 22.27 4.06
N ARG A 190 -4.87 21.07 3.59
CA ARG A 190 -5.09 20.63 2.21
C ARG A 190 -5.82 19.31 2.26
N VAL A 191 -7.07 19.26 1.80
CA VAL A 191 -7.83 18.01 1.71
C VAL A 191 -7.42 17.28 0.42
N PRO A 192 -6.56 16.24 0.49
CA PRO A 192 -6.10 15.54 -0.69
C PRO A 192 -7.26 14.78 -1.35
N GLY A 193 -7.10 14.53 -2.66
CA GLY A 193 -8.00 13.65 -3.38
C GLY A 193 -7.93 12.23 -2.86
N GLY A 194 -9.09 11.62 -2.63
CA GLY A 194 -9.18 10.18 -2.42
C GLY A 194 -8.78 9.44 -3.69
N SER A 195 -8.14 8.28 -3.53
CA SER A 195 -8.02 7.27 -4.58
C SER A 195 -8.90 6.10 -4.21
N ALA A 196 -9.70 5.59 -5.14
CA ALA A 196 -10.48 4.37 -4.94
C ALA A 196 -9.58 3.15 -4.64
N VAL A 197 -8.32 3.20 -5.08
CA VAL A 197 -7.38 2.07 -5.08
C VAL A 197 -6.32 2.16 -3.96
N ARG A 198 -6.08 3.35 -3.41
CA ARG A 198 -4.95 3.61 -2.50
C ARG A 198 -5.40 4.24 -1.18
N TRP A 199 -5.45 3.43 -0.12
CA TRP A 199 -5.89 3.86 1.22
C TRP A 199 -4.96 4.90 1.87
N ASN A 200 -3.70 5.01 1.46
CA ASN A 200 -2.82 6.12 1.86
C ASN A 200 -3.46 7.49 1.55
N PHE A 201 -4.21 7.63 0.45
CA PHE A 201 -4.93 8.89 0.18
C PHE A 201 -6.07 9.14 1.17
N LYS A 202 -6.76 8.08 1.60
CA LYS A 202 -7.80 8.17 2.64
C LYS A 202 -7.20 8.46 4.02
N SER A 203 -6.01 7.91 4.34
CA SER A 203 -5.21 8.24 5.53
C SER A 203 -4.92 9.74 5.59
N ARG A 204 -4.37 10.29 4.50
CA ARG A 204 -4.07 11.72 4.40
C ARG A 204 -5.31 12.60 4.46
N ALA A 205 -6.43 12.17 3.89
CA ALA A 205 -7.70 12.89 3.96
C ALA A 205 -8.26 12.91 5.39
N VAL A 206 -8.25 11.76 6.08
CA VAL A 206 -8.65 11.67 7.49
C VAL A 206 -7.76 12.57 8.34
N HIS A 207 -6.45 12.51 8.18
CA HIS A 207 -5.52 13.35 8.93
C HIS A 207 -5.76 14.85 8.67
N ALA A 208 -5.88 15.26 7.40
CA ALA A 208 -6.12 16.65 7.06
C ALA A 208 -7.44 17.20 7.63
N ILE A 209 -8.50 16.40 7.62
CA ILE A 209 -9.81 16.81 8.16
C ILE A 209 -9.82 16.76 9.69
N HIS A 210 -9.12 15.80 10.29
CA HIS A 210 -8.98 15.68 11.75
C HIS A 210 -8.25 16.89 12.33
N GLU A 211 -7.03 17.18 11.83
CA GLU A 211 -6.23 18.32 12.30
C GLU A 211 -6.86 19.66 11.89
N GLY A 212 -7.42 19.73 10.68
CA GLY A 212 -8.02 20.93 10.12
C GLY A 212 -9.49 21.13 10.49
N ARG A 213 -10.07 20.35 11.40
CA ARG A 213 -11.53 20.33 11.64
C ARG A 213 -12.09 21.72 11.97
N VAL A 214 -11.44 22.42 12.90
CA VAL A 214 -11.85 23.77 13.33
C VAL A 214 -11.70 24.76 12.18
N SER A 215 -10.57 24.74 11.47
CA SER A 215 -10.31 25.58 10.30
C SER A 215 -11.34 25.35 9.19
N LEU A 216 -11.75 24.10 8.96
CA LEU A 216 -12.80 23.74 8.00
C LEU A 216 -14.16 24.31 8.42
N CYS A 217 -14.54 24.20 9.70
CA CYS A 217 -15.78 24.82 10.20
C CYS A 217 -15.78 26.34 9.98
N ILE A 218 -14.68 27.02 10.29
CA ILE A 218 -14.52 28.46 10.08
C ILE A 218 -14.64 28.81 8.59
N ALA A 219 -14.00 28.03 7.71
CA ALA A 219 -14.09 28.24 6.27
C ALA A 219 -15.52 28.07 5.76
N PHE A 220 -16.26 27.06 6.23
CA PHE A 220 -17.66 26.89 5.87
C PHE A 220 -18.55 28.02 6.40
N ASP A 221 -18.31 28.50 7.62
CA ASP A 221 -19.03 29.65 8.18
C ASP A 221 -18.82 30.92 7.36
N LYS A 222 -17.58 31.21 6.95
CA LYS A 222 -17.29 32.31 6.03
C LYS A 222 -18.06 32.16 4.72
N ILE A 223 -18.08 30.97 4.11
CA ILE A 223 -18.84 30.73 2.87
C ILE A 223 -20.34 30.98 3.06
N MET A 224 -20.89 30.63 4.21
CA MET A 224 -22.32 30.77 4.50
C MET A 224 -22.74 32.21 4.85
N THR A 225 -21.82 33.03 5.37
CA THR A 225 -22.12 34.37 5.89
C THR A 225 -21.65 35.49 4.97
N GLU A 226 -20.55 35.30 4.23
CA GLU A 226 -20.01 36.31 3.35
C GLU A 226 -20.73 36.35 1.99
N PRO A 227 -20.89 37.54 1.39
CA PRO A 227 -21.49 37.66 0.07
C PRO A 227 -20.57 37.10 -1.03
N GLY A 228 -21.17 36.72 -2.17
CA GLY A 228 -20.42 36.30 -3.36
C GLY A 228 -20.27 34.79 -3.53
N TRP A 229 -21.05 34.00 -2.80
CA TRP A 229 -21.19 32.55 -2.98
C TRP A 229 -22.58 32.22 -3.56
N ASP A 230 -22.63 31.23 -4.44
CA ASP A 230 -23.89 30.75 -5.02
C ASP A 230 -24.66 29.87 -4.01
N LYS A 231 -25.96 29.69 -4.27
CA LYS A 231 -26.86 28.94 -3.37
C LYS A 231 -26.44 27.49 -3.18
N GLU A 232 -25.88 26.84 -4.20
CA GLU A 232 -25.44 25.45 -4.12
C GLU A 232 -24.21 25.34 -3.21
N THR A 233 -23.23 26.22 -3.39
CA THR A 233 -22.03 26.27 -2.55
C THR A 233 -22.39 26.53 -1.08
N ILE A 234 -23.31 27.46 -0.79
CA ILE A 234 -23.78 27.74 0.58
C ILE A 234 -24.45 26.49 1.19
N ALA A 235 -25.34 25.82 0.45
CA ALA A 235 -26.04 24.63 0.93
C ALA A 235 -25.07 23.44 1.17
N GLN A 236 -24.09 23.24 0.27
CA GLN A 236 -23.06 22.22 0.41
C GLN A 236 -22.17 22.50 1.64
N SER A 237 -21.75 23.75 1.86
CA SER A 237 -20.99 24.15 3.05
C SER A 237 -21.75 23.86 4.34
N ALA A 238 -23.04 24.19 4.40
CA ALA A 238 -23.86 23.91 5.57
C ALA A 238 -23.95 22.41 5.87
N SER A 239 -24.15 21.59 4.83
CA SER A 239 -24.18 20.13 4.95
C SER A 239 -22.84 19.54 5.43
N LEU A 240 -21.72 20.00 4.85
CA LEU A 240 -20.38 19.53 5.23
C LEU A 240 -19.98 19.99 6.64
N LYS A 241 -20.33 21.21 7.03
CA LYS A 241 -20.15 21.70 8.41
C LYS A 241 -20.95 20.84 9.39
N GLN A 242 -22.22 20.54 9.08
CA GLN A 242 -23.03 19.67 9.91
C GLN A 242 -22.40 18.28 10.09
N LYS A 243 -21.67 17.77 9.10
CA LYS A 243 -20.91 16.52 9.25
C LYS A 243 -19.73 16.65 10.22
N LEU A 244 -19.02 17.77 10.23
CA LEU A 244 -17.91 18.02 11.18
C LEU A 244 -18.38 18.25 12.63
N GLU A 245 -19.67 18.51 12.81
CA GLU A 245 -20.35 18.66 14.10
C GLU A 245 -21.16 17.41 14.48
N ASP A 246 -21.32 16.45 13.57
CA ASP A 246 -21.99 15.18 13.84
C ASP A 246 -21.09 14.27 14.69
N PHE A 247 -21.64 13.77 15.79
CA PHE A 247 -20.90 12.91 16.73
C PHE A 247 -20.42 11.62 16.06
N GLU A 248 -21.28 10.94 15.29
CA GLU A 248 -20.92 9.67 14.66
C GLU A 248 -19.79 9.85 13.64
N PHE A 249 -19.85 10.90 12.82
CA PHE A 249 -18.78 11.24 11.87
C PHE A 249 -17.48 11.61 12.57
N THR A 250 -17.53 12.46 13.59
CA THR A 250 -16.34 12.92 14.33
C THR A 250 -15.69 11.79 15.13
N PHE A 251 -16.50 10.90 15.73
CA PHE A 251 -16.03 9.69 16.38
C PHE A 251 -15.28 8.79 15.39
N LEU A 252 -15.88 8.50 14.22
CA LEU A 252 -15.24 7.70 13.18
C LEU A 252 -13.97 8.37 12.63
N LEU A 253 -13.95 9.70 12.53
CA LEU A 253 -12.76 10.46 12.16
C LEU A 253 -11.61 10.20 13.14
N GLY A 254 -11.87 10.24 14.45
CA GLY A 254 -10.89 9.91 15.49
C GLY A 254 -10.45 8.44 15.46
N VAL A 255 -11.39 7.50 15.31
CA VAL A 255 -11.07 6.06 15.20
C VAL A 255 -10.16 5.78 14.02
N PHE A 256 -10.49 6.31 12.83
CA PHE A 256 -9.67 6.09 11.65
C PHE A 256 -8.34 6.84 11.74
N GLN A 257 -8.31 8.05 12.30
CA GLN A 257 -7.05 8.76 12.53
C GLN A 257 -6.09 7.93 13.39
N PHE A 258 -6.61 7.28 14.43
CA PHE A 258 -5.82 6.40 15.29
C PHE A 258 -5.31 5.15 14.57
N ILE A 259 -6.18 4.44 13.83
CA ILE A 259 -5.80 3.24 13.05
C ILE A 259 -4.79 3.60 11.95
N PHE A 260 -4.99 4.73 11.28
CA PHE A 260 -4.07 5.24 10.26
C PHE A 260 -2.71 5.60 10.85
N GLY A 261 -2.66 6.23 12.03
CA GLY A 261 -1.41 6.49 12.74
C GLY A 261 -0.57 5.23 12.99
N LEU A 262 -1.20 4.08 13.23
CA LEU A 262 -0.51 2.80 13.42
C LEU A 262 -0.05 2.13 12.11
N THR A 263 -0.78 2.37 11.01
CA THR A 263 -0.57 1.70 9.72
C THR A 263 0.27 2.53 8.75
N GLU A 264 0.32 3.85 8.89
CA GLU A 264 1.08 4.76 8.03
C GLU A 264 2.58 4.44 7.99
N PRO A 265 3.26 4.19 9.13
CA PRO A 265 4.66 3.79 9.08
C PRO A 265 4.90 2.44 8.38
N LEU A 266 3.91 1.53 8.43
CA LEU A 266 3.97 0.27 7.70
C LEU A 266 3.84 0.53 6.19
N PHE A 267 2.94 1.43 5.75
CA PHE A 267 2.86 1.83 4.34
C PHE A 267 4.19 2.36 3.81
N GLN A 268 4.86 3.23 4.58
CA GLN A 268 6.16 3.79 4.20
C GLN A 268 7.24 2.72 4.08
N VAL A 269 7.26 1.73 4.98
CA VAL A 269 8.19 0.60 4.89
C VAL A 269 7.87 -0.26 3.67
N LEU A 270 6.61 -0.62 3.42
CA LEU A 270 6.24 -1.50 2.31
C LEU A 270 6.43 -0.86 0.92
N GLN A 271 6.56 0.47 0.85
CA GLN A 271 6.80 1.22 -0.39
C GLN A 271 8.25 1.70 -0.55
N SER A 272 9.13 1.41 0.42
CA SER A 272 10.52 1.80 0.34
C SER A 272 11.30 0.93 -0.67
N LYS A 273 12.31 1.52 -1.32
CA LYS A 273 13.15 0.86 -2.33
C LYS A 273 14.14 -0.16 -1.73
N THR A 274 14.52 0.02 -0.46
CA THR A 274 15.64 -0.69 0.18
C THR A 274 15.19 -1.54 1.36
N VAL A 275 14.20 -2.40 1.13
CA VAL A 275 13.55 -3.16 2.21
C VAL A 275 13.99 -4.61 2.20
N ASP A 276 14.51 -5.04 3.34
CA ASP A 276 14.72 -6.44 3.69
C ASP A 276 13.37 -7.10 4.03
N ILE A 277 13.13 -8.29 3.49
CA ILE A 277 11.92 -9.09 3.73
C ILE A 277 11.71 -9.33 5.23
N LYS A 278 12.77 -9.55 6.01
CA LYS A 278 12.68 -9.70 7.46
C LYS A 278 12.18 -8.41 8.13
N LYS A 279 12.75 -7.26 7.75
CA LYS A 279 12.30 -5.95 8.25
C LYS A 279 10.83 -5.69 7.91
N CYS A 280 10.38 -6.13 6.73
CA CYS A 280 8.97 -6.15 6.35
C CYS A 280 8.13 -7.01 7.32
N GLN A 281 8.51 -8.27 7.52
CA GLN A 281 7.80 -9.20 8.42
C GLN A 281 7.71 -8.65 9.85
N ASP A 282 8.83 -8.20 10.41
CA ASP A 282 8.89 -7.62 11.75
C ASP A 282 7.98 -6.40 11.88
N ARG A 283 7.95 -5.52 10.86
CA ARG A 283 7.09 -4.34 10.87
C ARG A 283 5.60 -4.71 10.78
N ILE A 284 5.25 -5.68 9.94
CA ILE A 284 3.87 -6.19 9.83
C ILE A 284 3.43 -6.77 11.18
N MET A 285 4.24 -7.63 11.79
CA MET A 285 3.93 -8.25 13.10
C MET A 285 3.83 -7.21 14.22
N SER A 286 4.71 -6.21 14.23
CA SER A 286 4.67 -5.11 15.19
C SER A 286 3.40 -4.28 15.06
N THR A 287 3.03 -3.88 13.84
CA THR A 287 1.77 -3.14 13.58
C THR A 287 0.54 -3.98 13.93
N LEU A 288 0.53 -5.28 13.62
CA LEU A 288 -0.55 -6.18 14.00
C LEU A 288 -0.70 -6.28 15.52
N SER A 289 0.41 -6.37 16.24
CA SER A 289 0.42 -6.43 17.71
C SER A 289 -0.06 -5.11 18.32
N ALA A 290 0.35 -3.97 17.75
CA ALA A 290 -0.12 -2.66 18.15
C ALA A 290 -1.65 -2.53 17.96
N LEU A 291 -2.18 -2.95 16.80
CA LEU A 291 -3.63 -2.95 16.53
C LEU A 291 -4.41 -3.89 17.45
N LYS A 292 -3.84 -5.03 17.85
CA LYS A 292 -4.48 -5.90 18.86
C LYS A 292 -4.51 -5.23 20.22
N ALA A 293 -3.45 -4.51 20.58
CA ALA A 293 -3.35 -3.80 21.86
C ALA A 293 -4.27 -2.59 21.95
N THR A 294 -4.81 -2.07 20.84
CA THR A 294 -5.80 -0.99 20.88
C THR A 294 -7.21 -1.47 21.20
N ARG A 295 -7.46 -2.78 21.17
CA ARG A 295 -8.79 -3.34 21.39
C ARG A 295 -9.19 -3.36 22.88
N THR A 296 -9.17 -2.19 23.53
CA THR A 296 -9.47 -2.01 24.95
C THR A 296 -10.53 -0.94 25.18
N ASP A 297 -11.13 -0.95 26.37
CA ASP A 297 -12.12 0.04 26.77
C ASP A 297 -11.50 1.42 26.97
N GLU A 298 -10.26 1.50 27.42
CA GLU A 298 -9.54 2.76 27.62
C GLU A 298 -9.27 3.47 26.30
N ALA A 299 -8.90 2.72 25.25
CA ALA A 299 -8.70 3.29 23.92
C ALA A 299 -10.03 3.78 23.30
N PHE A 300 -11.12 3.04 23.52
CA PHE A 300 -12.46 3.47 23.14
C PHE A 300 -12.88 4.76 23.88
N SER A 301 -12.81 4.77 25.21
CA SER A 301 -13.23 5.89 26.05
C SER A 301 -12.47 7.16 25.69
N ARG A 302 -11.16 7.08 25.45
CA ARG A 302 -10.37 8.23 25.03
C ARG A 302 -10.95 8.91 23.78
N ILE A 303 -11.20 8.14 22.73
CA ILE A 303 -11.72 8.68 21.46
C ILE A 303 -13.16 9.19 21.64
N TYR A 304 -13.98 8.48 22.43
CA TYR A 304 -15.36 8.87 22.71
C TYR A 304 -15.43 10.21 23.48
N ASP A 305 -14.62 10.36 24.53
CA ASP A 305 -14.58 11.55 25.37
C ASP A 305 -13.98 12.76 24.63
N GLU A 306 -12.93 12.54 23.82
CA GLU A 306 -12.38 13.56 22.92
C GLU A 306 -13.45 14.03 21.91
N THR A 307 -14.27 13.11 21.40
CA THR A 307 -15.38 13.45 20.51
C THR A 307 -16.44 14.28 21.23
N GLY A 308 -16.86 13.86 22.43
CA GLY A 308 -17.83 14.59 23.26
C GLY A 308 -17.36 16.00 23.59
N THR A 309 -16.07 16.17 23.87
CA THR A 309 -15.47 17.50 24.08
C THR A 309 -15.50 18.35 22.82
N ALA A 310 -15.32 17.74 21.64
CA ALA A 310 -15.22 18.43 20.37
C ALA A 310 -16.56 18.86 19.75
N VAL A 311 -17.63 18.10 19.95
CA VAL A 311 -18.94 18.32 19.30
C VAL A 311 -20.17 18.16 20.22
N GLY A 312 -19.98 17.87 21.50
CA GLY A 312 -21.05 17.59 22.46
C GLY A 312 -21.43 16.10 22.51
N GLU A 313 -22.30 15.73 23.45
CA GLU A 313 -22.76 14.34 23.61
C GLU A 313 -23.68 13.89 22.45
N PRO A 314 -23.66 12.59 22.08
CA PRO A 314 -24.52 12.09 21.03
C PRO A 314 -25.99 12.12 21.46
N VAL A 315 -26.86 12.55 20.55
CA VAL A 315 -28.31 12.56 20.80
C VAL A 315 -28.85 11.12 20.70
N PRO A 316 -29.52 10.58 21.74
CA PRO A 316 -30.06 9.22 21.70
C PRO A 316 -31.09 9.04 20.58
N ARG A 317 -30.96 7.97 19.79
CA ARG A 317 -31.93 7.63 18.75
C ARG A 317 -33.24 7.17 19.41
N ARG A 318 -34.23 8.06 19.55
CA ARG A 318 -35.57 7.71 20.06
C ARG A 318 -36.22 6.63 19.17
N LYS A 319 -36.46 5.43 19.72
CA LYS A 319 -37.32 4.41 19.10
C LYS A 319 -38.73 4.98 18.97
N ARG A 320 -39.27 5.06 17.75
CA ARG A 320 -40.67 5.45 17.48
C ARG A 320 -41.60 4.39 18.10
N ARG A 321 -42.13 4.63 19.31
CA ARG A 321 -43.26 3.86 19.87
C ARG A 321 -44.59 4.55 19.54
N ARG A 322 -45.61 3.76 19.21
CA ARG A 322 -47.01 4.19 19.14
C ARG A 322 -47.42 4.64 20.55
N ARG A 323 -47.79 5.91 20.71
CA ARG A 323 -48.11 6.51 22.03
C ARG A 323 -49.35 5.85 22.64
N GLY A 324 -49.20 5.25 23.82
CA GLY A 324 -50.28 4.98 24.78
C GLY A 324 -50.30 6.09 25.84
N TRP A 325 -51.42 6.26 26.52
CA TRP A 325 -51.74 7.45 27.34
C TRP A 325 -51.08 7.53 28.74
N ASP A 326 -50.21 6.58 29.13
CA ASP A 326 -49.74 6.43 30.53
C ASP A 326 -48.26 6.79 30.80
N ASP A 327 -47.57 7.54 29.93
CA ASP A 327 -46.09 7.74 30.01
C ASP A 327 -45.64 9.08 30.66
N LEU A 328 -46.21 9.52 31.78
CA LEU A 328 -45.79 10.79 32.43
C LEU A 328 -44.77 10.64 33.59
N GLU A 329 -44.52 9.44 34.11
CA GLU A 329 -43.56 9.22 35.22
C GLU A 329 -42.25 8.50 34.83
N GLN A 330 -42.10 8.02 33.58
CA GLN A 330 -40.91 7.23 33.16
C GLN A 330 -39.76 8.05 32.52
N GLY A 331 -39.86 9.38 32.47
CA GLY A 331 -38.95 10.22 31.67
C GLY A 331 -37.49 10.26 32.12
N PHE A 332 -37.21 10.11 33.42
CA PHE A 332 -35.85 10.21 33.98
C PHE A 332 -35.03 8.92 33.80
N ASN A 333 -35.61 7.75 34.09
CA ASN A 333 -34.92 6.46 33.86
C ASN A 333 -34.70 6.17 32.36
N GLN A 334 -35.59 6.65 31.48
CA GLN A 334 -35.46 6.48 30.02
C GLN A 334 -34.28 7.26 29.41
N HIS A 335 -33.84 8.37 30.00
CA HIS A 335 -32.67 9.12 29.50
C HIS A 335 -31.37 8.37 29.83
N GLN A 336 -31.20 7.90 31.08
CA GLN A 336 -30.03 7.09 31.46
C GLN A 336 -29.92 5.79 30.67
N GLU A 337 -31.03 5.09 30.41
CA GLU A 337 -31.02 3.88 29.57
C GLU A 337 -30.67 4.17 28.10
N GLY A 338 -31.15 5.29 27.55
CA GLY A 338 -30.85 5.71 26.17
C GLY A 338 -29.39 6.12 25.97
N ASP A 339 -28.79 6.79 26.94
CA ASP A 339 -27.38 7.20 26.93
C ASP A 339 -26.47 5.97 27.03
N GLN A 340 -26.83 5.00 27.89
CA GLN A 340 -26.08 3.76 28.04
C GLN A 340 -26.20 2.85 26.81
N GLU A 341 -27.38 2.76 26.16
CA GLU A 341 -27.54 2.04 24.88
C GLU A 341 -26.68 2.68 23.77
N THR A 342 -26.57 4.01 23.77
CA THR A 342 -25.78 4.76 22.79
C THR A 342 -24.28 4.50 22.96
N LEU A 343 -23.75 4.61 24.19
CA LEU A 343 -22.36 4.30 24.51
C LEU A 343 -21.99 2.86 24.12
N VAL A 344 -22.85 1.89 24.47
CA VAL A 344 -22.65 0.47 24.10
C VAL A 344 -22.62 0.30 22.59
N SER A 345 -23.43 1.06 21.84
CA SER A 345 -23.46 0.99 20.38
C SER A 345 -22.16 1.48 19.74
N PHE A 346 -21.59 2.59 20.23
CA PHE A 346 -20.32 3.14 19.77
C PHE A 346 -19.14 2.27 20.16
N ARG A 347 -19.15 1.71 21.36
CA ARG A 347 -18.17 0.72 21.82
C ARG A 347 -18.15 -0.51 20.91
N ARG A 348 -19.34 -1.03 20.57
CA ARG A 348 -19.47 -2.15 19.63
C ARG A 348 -18.96 -1.78 18.24
N LEU A 349 -19.27 -0.58 17.76
CA LEU A 349 -18.79 -0.08 16.47
C LEU A 349 -17.25 0.00 16.44
N TYR A 350 -16.64 0.54 17.48
CA TYR A 350 -15.18 0.60 17.63
C TYR A 350 -14.53 -0.78 17.56
N PHE A 351 -15.00 -1.73 18.38
CA PHE A 351 -14.45 -3.09 18.38
C PHE A 351 -14.68 -3.81 17.05
N GLN A 352 -15.84 -3.62 16.41
CA GLN A 352 -16.07 -4.20 15.07
C GLN A 352 -15.06 -3.70 14.03
N ILE A 353 -14.71 -2.41 14.07
CA ILE A 353 -13.70 -1.84 13.16
C ILE A 353 -12.31 -2.45 13.46
N VAL A 354 -11.89 -2.43 14.72
CA VAL A 354 -10.56 -2.97 15.12
C VAL A 354 -10.47 -4.47 14.81
N ASP A 355 -11.48 -5.25 15.20
CA ASP A 355 -11.54 -6.69 14.96
C ASP A 355 -11.52 -7.00 13.45
N GLY A 356 -12.25 -6.22 12.64
CA GLY A 356 -12.24 -6.34 11.18
C GLY A 356 -10.86 -6.11 10.57
N VAL A 357 -10.17 -5.03 10.97
CA VAL A 357 -8.80 -4.74 10.49
C VAL A 357 -7.81 -5.81 10.94
N VAL A 358 -7.84 -6.21 12.21
CA VAL A 358 -6.94 -7.24 12.77
C VAL A 358 -7.14 -8.60 12.10
N LEU A 359 -8.39 -9.01 11.87
CA LEU A 359 -8.73 -10.26 11.21
C LEU A 359 -8.17 -10.30 9.79
N HIS A 360 -8.44 -9.25 9.01
CA HIS A 360 -7.97 -9.16 7.64
C HIS A 360 -6.44 -9.08 7.56
N MET A 361 -5.80 -8.35 8.48
CA MET A 361 -4.33 -8.27 8.54
C MET A 361 -3.72 -9.63 8.87
N THR A 362 -4.29 -10.35 9.84
CA THR A 362 -3.83 -11.71 10.21
C THR A 362 -3.95 -12.67 9.03
N HIS A 363 -5.11 -12.69 8.34
CA HIS A 363 -5.33 -13.62 7.23
C HIS A 363 -4.52 -13.28 5.98
N ARG A 364 -4.43 -12.00 5.60
CA ARG A 364 -3.78 -11.58 4.34
C ARG A 364 -2.26 -11.68 4.36
N PHE A 365 -1.66 -11.61 5.55
CA PHE A 365 -0.21 -11.76 5.75
C PHE A 365 0.19 -13.13 6.34
N ALA A 366 -0.75 -14.07 6.48
CA ALA A 366 -0.46 -15.42 6.97
C ALA A 366 0.48 -16.20 6.03
N ASP A 367 0.42 -15.92 4.74
CA ASP A 367 1.20 -16.62 3.72
C ASP A 367 2.69 -16.28 3.76
N MET A 368 3.16 -15.28 4.52
CA MET A 368 4.57 -14.84 4.53
C MET A 368 5.59 -15.94 4.88
N GLU A 369 5.16 -17.06 5.46
CA GLU A 369 6.01 -18.19 5.82
C GLU A 369 6.74 -18.81 4.62
N HIS A 370 6.20 -18.68 3.39
CA HIS A 370 6.87 -19.18 2.18
C HIS A 370 8.20 -18.45 1.87
N LEU A 371 8.49 -17.35 2.57
CA LEU A 371 9.71 -16.54 2.45
C LEU A 371 10.67 -16.72 3.62
N ASN A 372 10.42 -17.66 4.53
CA ASN A 372 11.29 -17.87 5.68
C ASN A 372 12.70 -18.30 5.28
N PHE A 373 12.89 -18.89 4.09
CA PHE A 373 14.20 -19.23 3.55
C PHE A 373 15.17 -18.03 3.45
N PHE A 374 14.68 -16.79 3.36
CA PHE A 374 15.54 -15.61 3.38
C PHE A 374 16.33 -15.45 4.69
N ARG A 375 15.90 -16.09 5.78
CA ARG A 375 16.62 -16.09 7.06
C ARG A 375 18.01 -16.72 6.97
N ILE A 376 18.27 -17.55 5.96
CA ILE A 376 19.61 -18.10 5.69
C ILE A 376 20.65 -16.99 5.51
N LEU A 377 20.23 -15.81 5.01
CA LEU A 377 21.08 -14.64 4.80
C LEU A 377 20.94 -13.58 5.91
N GLU A 378 20.36 -13.95 7.06
CA GLU A 378 20.24 -13.07 8.21
C GLU A 378 21.59 -12.91 8.94
N HIS A 379 22.36 -11.91 8.53
CA HIS A 379 23.72 -11.67 9.04
C HIS A 379 23.82 -11.56 10.57
N THR A 380 22.80 -11.02 11.24
CA THR A 380 22.75 -10.94 12.72
C THR A 380 22.71 -12.30 13.40
N SER A 381 22.29 -13.35 12.67
CA SER A 381 22.19 -14.73 13.13
C SER A 381 23.36 -15.61 12.67
N PHE A 382 24.28 -15.13 11.82
CA PHE A 382 25.37 -15.96 11.29
C PHE A 382 26.24 -16.58 12.39
N ALA A 383 26.59 -15.81 13.42
CA ALA A 383 27.36 -16.31 14.56
C ALA A 383 26.67 -17.45 15.32
N SER A 384 25.33 -17.51 15.29
CA SER A 384 24.58 -18.61 15.88
C SER A 384 24.50 -19.81 14.93
N PHE A 385 24.31 -19.56 13.63
CA PHE A 385 24.21 -20.57 12.57
C PHE A 385 25.49 -21.40 12.36
N CYS A 386 26.66 -20.94 12.83
CA CYS A 386 27.88 -21.75 12.85
C CYS A 386 27.73 -23.06 13.62
N LYS A 387 26.85 -23.07 14.64
CA LYS A 387 26.65 -24.23 15.50
C LYS A 387 25.78 -25.26 14.77
N PRO A 388 26.16 -26.56 14.72
CA PRO A 388 25.36 -27.58 14.03
C PRO A 388 23.90 -27.65 14.47
N ALA A 389 23.63 -27.44 15.76
CA ALA A 389 22.27 -27.46 16.33
C ALA A 389 21.41 -26.24 15.96
N ALA A 390 22.02 -25.15 15.50
CA ALA A 390 21.34 -23.90 15.15
C ALA A 390 21.40 -23.60 13.63
N PHE A 391 21.98 -24.49 12.83
CA PHE A 391 22.02 -24.33 11.38
C PHE A 391 20.60 -24.31 10.80
N PRO A 392 20.25 -23.35 9.92
CA PRO A 392 18.89 -23.14 9.41
C PRO A 392 18.50 -24.21 8.37
N SER A 393 18.38 -25.47 8.80
CA SER A 393 18.15 -26.63 7.92
C SER A 393 16.74 -26.61 7.31
N SER A 394 15.73 -26.16 8.05
CA SER A 394 14.35 -26.03 7.57
C SER A 394 14.23 -24.99 6.46
N GLU A 395 14.87 -23.84 6.68
CA GLU A 395 14.91 -22.73 5.73
C GLU A 395 15.68 -23.14 4.47
N LEU A 396 16.80 -23.85 4.61
CA LEU A 396 17.53 -24.40 3.47
C LEU A 396 16.66 -25.37 2.67
N ALA A 397 15.96 -26.30 3.31
CA ALA A 397 15.05 -27.20 2.61
C ALA A 397 13.94 -26.44 1.87
N GLN A 398 13.41 -25.38 2.46
CA GLN A 398 12.42 -24.51 1.81
C GLN A 398 13.01 -23.78 0.60
N LEU A 399 14.25 -23.30 0.66
CA LEU A 399 14.94 -22.70 -0.49
C LEU A 399 15.03 -23.69 -1.65
N ILE A 400 15.53 -24.92 -1.39
CA ILE A 400 15.69 -25.96 -2.41
C ILE A 400 14.35 -26.33 -3.04
N ASN A 401 13.28 -26.45 -2.24
CA ASN A 401 11.94 -26.71 -2.76
C ASN A 401 11.41 -25.57 -3.64
N THR A 402 11.81 -24.34 -3.36
CA THR A 402 11.38 -23.15 -4.12
C THR A 402 12.20 -22.98 -5.39
N TYR A 403 13.50 -23.23 -5.31
CA TYR A 403 14.48 -23.06 -6.36
C TYR A 403 15.32 -24.35 -6.50
N PRO A 404 14.83 -25.33 -7.27
CA PRO A 404 15.45 -26.66 -7.36
C PRO A 404 16.78 -26.68 -8.13
N PHE A 405 17.27 -25.53 -8.60
CA PHE A 405 18.55 -25.41 -9.28
C PHE A 405 19.74 -25.29 -8.32
N PHE A 406 19.52 -25.08 -7.02
CA PHE A 406 20.59 -25.10 -6.02
C PHE A 406 20.99 -26.55 -5.68
N ASP A 407 22.30 -26.83 -5.61
CA ASP A 407 22.78 -28.09 -5.01
C ASP A 407 22.78 -27.97 -3.49
N GLN A 408 21.96 -28.79 -2.84
CA GLN A 408 21.77 -28.73 -1.40
C GLN A 408 23.06 -28.99 -0.60
N LEU A 409 23.91 -29.90 -1.06
CA LEU A 409 25.12 -30.28 -0.32
C LEU A 409 26.20 -29.21 -0.46
N LYS A 410 26.42 -28.72 -1.68
CA LYS A 410 27.42 -27.69 -1.93
C LYS A 410 26.99 -26.35 -1.31
N LEU A 411 25.74 -25.91 -1.50
CA LEU A 411 25.24 -24.70 -0.82
C LEU A 411 25.35 -24.80 0.71
N ARG A 412 25.07 -25.96 1.30
CA ARG A 412 25.25 -26.15 2.75
C ARG A 412 26.71 -25.94 3.20
N ASN A 413 27.67 -26.43 2.43
CA ASN A 413 29.10 -26.27 2.73
C ASN A 413 29.56 -24.82 2.57
N GLU A 414 29.08 -24.14 1.53
CA GLU A 414 29.33 -22.72 1.29
C GLU A 414 28.76 -21.87 2.43
N LEU A 415 27.50 -22.10 2.82
CA LEU A 415 26.89 -21.44 3.98
C LEU A 415 27.64 -21.71 5.28
N HIS A 416 28.14 -22.93 5.48
CA HIS A 416 28.95 -23.23 6.67
C HIS A 416 30.26 -22.42 6.70
N THR A 417 30.90 -22.27 5.54
CA THR A 417 32.09 -21.42 5.38
C THR A 417 31.75 -19.96 5.66
N LEU A 418 30.63 -19.49 5.11
CA LEU A 418 30.12 -18.13 5.28
C LEU A 418 29.83 -17.81 6.75
N TYR A 419 29.12 -18.68 7.45
CA TYR A 419 28.79 -18.48 8.85
C TYR A 419 30.03 -18.49 9.75
N ASN A 420 30.99 -19.39 9.50
CA ASN A 420 32.19 -19.47 10.34
C ASN A 420 33.16 -18.30 10.17
N ASN A 421 33.14 -17.61 9.02
CA ASN A 421 34.04 -16.50 8.76
C ASN A 421 33.35 -15.15 9.05
N ARG A 422 33.84 -14.47 10.10
CA ARG A 422 33.32 -13.17 10.55
C ARG A 422 33.43 -12.06 9.49
N LEU A 423 34.31 -12.19 8.49
CA LEU A 423 34.41 -11.23 7.40
C LEU A 423 33.10 -11.15 6.59
N PHE A 424 32.37 -12.26 6.48
CA PHE A 424 31.11 -12.34 5.74
C PHE A 424 29.87 -11.96 6.57
N HIS A 425 30.02 -11.54 7.83
CA HIS A 425 28.88 -11.16 8.70
C HIS A 425 28.39 -9.75 8.34
N LYS A 426 27.98 -9.58 7.09
CA LYS A 426 27.54 -8.32 6.49
C LYS A 426 26.12 -8.48 5.93
N PRO A 427 25.33 -7.39 5.84
CA PRO A 427 24.05 -7.41 5.15
C PRO A 427 24.20 -7.90 3.70
N PRO A 428 23.16 -8.52 3.08
CA PRO A 428 23.26 -9.14 1.77
C PRO A 428 23.88 -8.27 0.66
N GLY A 429 23.55 -6.97 0.60
CA GLY A 429 24.15 -6.06 -0.39
C GLY A 429 25.67 -5.91 -0.22
N GLN A 430 26.13 -5.66 1.01
CA GLN A 430 27.56 -5.54 1.31
C GLN A 430 28.30 -6.88 1.21
N LEU A 431 27.60 -7.99 1.46
CA LEU A 431 28.14 -9.33 1.27
C LEU A 431 28.38 -9.60 -0.21
N ILE A 432 27.44 -9.24 -1.09
CA ILE A 432 27.63 -9.38 -2.54
C ILE A 432 28.78 -8.49 -3.02
N GLU A 433 28.85 -7.23 -2.58
CA GLU A 433 29.96 -6.32 -2.89
C GLU A 433 31.31 -6.94 -2.49
N LEU A 434 31.43 -7.48 -1.27
CA LEU A 434 32.64 -8.14 -0.81
C LEU A 434 33.01 -9.37 -1.67
N LEU A 435 32.03 -10.20 -2.02
CA LEU A 435 32.25 -11.38 -2.87
C LEU A 435 32.74 -11.00 -4.27
N ILE A 436 32.33 -9.83 -4.78
CA ILE A 436 32.79 -9.28 -6.06
C ILE A 436 34.21 -8.71 -5.92
N GLU A 437 34.45 -7.89 -4.90
CA GLU A 437 35.75 -7.23 -4.67
C GLU A 437 36.89 -8.22 -4.46
N ASP A 438 36.61 -9.32 -3.76
CA ASP A 438 37.59 -10.37 -3.44
C ASP A 438 37.66 -11.49 -4.49
N ASP A 439 36.96 -11.35 -5.64
CA ASP A 439 36.88 -12.35 -6.74
C ASP A 439 36.45 -13.75 -6.26
N LEU A 440 35.57 -13.79 -5.26
CA LEU A 440 35.09 -15.03 -4.64
C LEU A 440 33.91 -15.67 -5.36
N GLN A 441 33.40 -15.03 -6.42
CA GLN A 441 32.24 -15.51 -7.20
C GLN A 441 32.45 -16.90 -7.82
N GLY A 442 33.69 -17.25 -8.19
CA GLY A 442 34.03 -18.58 -8.69
C GLY A 442 34.24 -19.63 -7.59
N THR A 443 34.47 -19.18 -6.35
CA THR A 443 34.75 -20.05 -5.18
C THR A 443 33.48 -20.36 -4.39
N LEU A 444 32.53 -19.42 -4.35
CA LEU A 444 31.19 -19.53 -3.76
C LEU A 444 30.20 -19.30 -4.92
N SER A 445 29.95 -20.37 -5.68
CA SER A 445 29.41 -20.24 -7.05
C SER A 445 27.95 -20.64 -7.17
N GLU A 446 27.29 -21.02 -6.08
CA GLU A 446 25.96 -21.64 -6.12
C GLU A 446 24.85 -20.86 -5.44
#